data_AF-A0A401ZCV7-F1
#
_entry.id   AF-A0A401ZCV7-F1
#
_cell.length_a   1.000
_cell.length_b   1.000
_cell.length_c   1.000
_cell.angle_alpha   90.00
_cell.angle_beta   90.00
_cell.angle_gamma   90.00
#
_symmetry.space_group_name_H-M   'P 1'
#
loop_
_entity.id
_entity.type
_entity.pdbx_description
1 polymer ?
#
loop_
_entity_poly.entity_id
_entity_poly.type
_entity_poly.pdbx_seq_one_letter_code
_entity_poly.pdbx_strand_id
1 'polypeptide(L)'
;MEERRKKPTLEQLRTIHYFDIPTIATLAELGTRTVYHALLRKPIYQRDAEKIVAALAQHVGLELTLEHVDIVVWEEYQVLWIIRASANTHEELTDAYNFVYARNQEHARDLARKWLEQLAHLPHHYYTPCPEGLHIGCISIPGYIQSQAYCVSVE
;
A
#
# COMPACT_ATOMS: atom_id res chain seq x y z
N MET A 1 -20.02 14.78 -18.87
CA MET A 1 -18.73 14.50 -18.22
C MET A 1 -18.64 15.45 -17.03
N GLU A 2 -18.92 14.97 -15.83
CA GLU A 2 -18.62 15.77 -14.64
C GLU A 2 -17.09 15.82 -14.50
N GLU A 3 -16.53 17.02 -14.59
CA GLU A 3 -15.17 17.27 -14.12
C GLU A 3 -15.09 16.80 -12.67
N ARG A 4 -14.46 15.66 -12.41
CA ARG A 4 -14.13 15.23 -11.05
C ARG A 4 -13.25 16.33 -10.46
N ARG A 5 -13.84 17.21 -9.65
CA ARG A 5 -13.09 18.20 -8.86
C ARG A 5 -11.98 17.44 -8.14
N LYS A 6 -10.71 17.78 -8.42
CA LYS A 6 -9.56 17.17 -7.75
C LYS A 6 -9.72 17.42 -6.25
N LYS A 7 -9.78 16.33 -5.46
CA LYS A 7 -9.84 16.43 -3.99
C LYS A 7 -8.61 17.23 -3.50
N PRO A 8 -8.77 18.16 -2.54
CA PRO A 8 -7.64 18.87 -1.96
C PRO A 8 -6.72 17.92 -1.18
N THR A 9 -5.41 18.16 -1.25
CA THR A 9 -4.43 17.45 -0.41
C THR A 9 -4.44 17.98 1.02
N LEU A 10 -3.88 17.23 1.96
CA LEU A 10 -3.68 17.72 3.34
C LEU A 10 -2.85 19.01 3.40
N GLU A 11 -1.86 19.16 2.52
CA GLU A 11 -1.06 20.39 2.44
C GLU A 11 -1.92 21.58 1.99
N GLN A 12 -2.81 21.38 1.01
CA GLN A 12 -3.74 22.42 0.57
C GLN A 12 -4.79 22.74 1.63
N LEU A 13 -5.28 21.75 2.37
CA LEU A 13 -6.19 22.02 3.49
C LEU A 13 -5.49 22.80 4.60
N ARG A 14 -4.20 22.55 4.84
CA ARG A 14 -3.41 23.26 5.85
C ARG A 14 -3.21 24.75 5.53
N THR A 15 -3.18 25.13 4.25
CA THR A 15 -3.08 26.54 3.86
C THR A 15 -4.40 27.29 4.05
N ILE A 16 -5.54 26.58 4.00
CA ILE A 16 -6.89 27.16 4.17
C ILE A 16 -7.29 27.15 5.65
N HIS A 17 -7.15 26.00 6.30
CA HIS A 17 -7.47 25.77 7.69
C HIS A 17 -6.17 25.44 8.40
N TYR A 18 -5.60 26.42 9.10
CA TYR A 18 -4.34 26.21 9.81
C TYR A 18 -4.47 25.08 10.84
N PHE A 19 -3.62 24.08 10.71
CA PHE A 19 -3.40 23.05 11.72
C PHE A 19 -1.92 22.68 11.79
N ASP A 20 -1.46 22.31 12.97
CA ASP A 20 -0.14 21.75 13.20
C ASP A 20 -0.20 20.22 13.29
N ILE A 21 0.89 19.59 12.86
CA ILE A 21 1.00 18.13 12.76
C ILE A 21 0.86 17.44 14.13
N PRO A 22 1.50 17.93 15.21
CA PRO A 22 1.33 17.35 16.55
C PRO A 22 -0.11 17.34 17.06
N THR A 23 -0.87 18.43 16.86
CA THR A 23 -2.28 18.49 17.27
C THR A 23 -3.11 17.44 16.53
N ILE A 24 -3.01 17.36 15.20
CA ILE A 24 -3.75 16.35 14.42
C ILE A 24 -3.33 14.93 14.81
N ALA A 25 -2.04 14.68 15.03
CA ALA A 25 -1.56 13.37 15.46
C ALA A 25 -2.15 12.97 16.82
N THR A 26 -2.23 13.91 17.76
CA THR A 26 -2.83 13.70 19.08
C THR A 26 -4.31 13.39 18.97
N LEU A 27 -5.07 14.18 18.20
CA LEU A 27 -6.50 13.99 17.99
C LEU A 27 -6.82 12.67 17.25
N ALA A 28 -5.96 12.26 16.32
CA ALA A 28 -6.12 11.02 15.57
C ALA A 28 -5.64 9.78 16.35
N GLU A 29 -5.02 9.95 17.52
CA GLU A 29 -4.34 8.89 18.27
C GLU A 29 -3.29 8.16 17.42
N LEU A 30 -2.50 8.93 16.66
CA LEU A 30 -1.46 8.42 15.77
C LEU A 30 -0.09 9.05 16.11
N GLY A 31 0.98 8.40 15.65
CA GLY A 31 2.30 9.01 15.68
C GLY A 31 2.40 10.17 14.70
N THR A 32 3.13 11.23 15.08
CA THR A 32 3.40 12.40 14.21
C THR A 32 4.01 12.01 12.87
N ARG A 33 4.82 10.94 12.85
CA ARG A 33 5.39 10.37 11.63
C ARG A 33 4.32 9.97 10.60
N THR A 34 3.21 9.38 11.04
CA THR A 34 2.13 8.95 10.13
C THR A 34 1.43 10.15 9.49
N VAL A 35 1.15 11.19 10.27
CA VAL A 35 0.56 12.44 9.76
C VAL A 35 1.54 13.16 8.83
N TYR A 36 2.84 13.15 9.15
CA TYR A 36 3.88 13.71 8.28
C TYR A 36 3.97 12.96 6.95
N HIS A 37 3.90 11.62 6.96
CA HIS A 37 3.84 10.81 5.75
C HIS A 37 2.62 11.15 4.90
N ALA A 38 1.43 11.25 5.50
CA ALA A 38 0.22 11.65 4.80
C ALA A 38 0.36 13.03 4.15
N LEU A 39 0.95 14.01 4.86
CA LEU A 39 1.21 15.35 4.34
C LEU A 39 2.15 15.32 3.13
N LEU A 40 3.20 14.51 3.19
CA LEU A 40 4.16 14.31 2.09
C LEU A 40 3.64 13.39 0.97
N ARG A 41 2.35 13.04 0.98
CA ARG A 41 1.73 12.11 0.03
C ARG A 41 2.43 10.74 -0.01
N LYS A 42 3.07 10.34 1.09
CA LYS A 42 3.56 8.98 1.25
C LYS A 42 2.37 8.10 1.65
N PRO A 43 2.23 6.93 1.01
CA PRO A 43 1.15 6.00 1.34
C PRO A 43 1.15 5.61 2.81
N ILE A 44 -0.05 5.58 3.40
CA ILE A 44 -0.33 5.13 4.77
C ILE A 44 -1.49 4.13 4.75
N TYR A 45 -1.77 3.43 5.85
CA TYR A 45 -2.93 2.54 5.89
C TYR A 45 -4.23 3.34 5.83
N GLN A 46 -5.24 2.83 5.12
CA GLN A 46 -6.53 3.50 4.97
C GLN A 46 -7.16 3.85 6.34
N ARG A 47 -7.10 2.92 7.30
CA ARG A 47 -7.60 3.16 8.67
C ARG A 47 -6.92 4.36 9.35
N ASP A 48 -5.65 4.60 9.07
CA ASP A 48 -4.89 5.73 9.63
C ASP A 48 -5.28 7.02 8.90
N ALA A 49 -5.51 6.95 7.58
CA ALA A 49 -6.01 8.06 6.79
C ALA A 49 -7.41 8.51 7.25
N GLU A 50 -8.33 7.57 7.52
CA GLU A 50 -9.66 7.85 8.07
C GLU A 50 -9.58 8.59 9.41
N LYS A 51 -8.71 8.14 10.31
CA LYS A 51 -8.46 8.80 11.60
C LYS A 51 -7.93 10.23 11.44
N ILE A 52 -6.99 10.44 10.50
CA ILE A 52 -6.46 11.78 10.21
C ILE A 52 -7.57 12.70 9.70
N VAL A 53 -8.43 12.22 8.80
CA VAL A 53 -9.54 13.03 8.26
C VAL A 53 -10.59 13.32 9.33
N ALA A 54 -10.92 12.35 10.20
CA ALA A 54 -11.82 12.56 11.33
C ALA A 54 -11.27 13.57 12.34
N ALA A 55 -9.97 13.50 12.66
CA ALA A 55 -9.30 14.48 13.52
C ALA A 55 -9.29 15.87 12.88
N LEU A 56 -9.08 15.96 11.57
CA LEU A 56 -9.13 17.21 10.83
C LEU A 56 -10.55 17.79 10.84
N ALA A 57 -11.57 16.97 10.55
CA ALA A 57 -12.99 17.33 10.61
C ALA A 57 -13.35 17.96 11.96
N GLN A 58 -12.94 17.31 13.06
CA GLN A 58 -13.13 17.80 14.42
C GLN A 58 -12.40 19.13 14.65
N HIS A 59 -11.15 19.26 14.20
CA HIS A 59 -10.32 20.46 14.41
C HIS A 59 -10.87 21.68 13.68
N VAL A 60 -11.38 21.50 12.45
CA VAL A 60 -11.87 22.61 11.61
C VAL A 60 -13.39 22.82 11.71
N GLY A 61 -14.11 21.92 12.36
CA GLY A 61 -15.57 21.99 12.51
C GLY A 61 -16.34 21.70 11.21
N LEU A 62 -15.79 20.86 10.33
CA LEU A 62 -16.41 20.46 9.05
C LEU A 62 -16.65 18.95 9.03
N GLU A 63 -17.68 18.51 8.32
CA GLU A 63 -17.82 17.08 7.99
C GLU A 63 -16.86 16.73 6.86
N LEU A 64 -15.80 15.97 7.17
CA LEU A 64 -14.84 15.48 6.18
C LEU A 64 -14.77 13.96 6.22
N THR A 65 -14.58 13.36 5.04
CA THR A 65 -14.32 11.94 4.83
C THR A 65 -13.22 11.79 3.78
N LEU A 66 -12.74 10.56 3.53
CA LEU A 66 -11.78 10.29 2.44
C LEU A 66 -12.33 10.63 1.03
N GLU A 67 -13.62 10.88 0.89
CA GLU A 67 -14.21 11.40 -0.35
C GLU A 67 -13.87 12.87 -0.60
N HIS A 68 -13.54 13.60 0.46
CA HIS A 68 -13.29 15.04 0.43
C HIS A 68 -11.80 15.41 0.43
N VAL A 69 -10.91 14.49 0.80
CA VAL A 69 -9.48 14.75 0.97
C VAL A 69 -8.65 13.73 0.18
N ASP A 70 -7.65 14.21 -0.55
CA ASP A 70 -6.66 13.36 -1.26
C ASP A 70 -5.57 12.92 -0.27
N ILE A 71 -5.68 11.67 0.21
CA ILE A 71 -4.64 10.99 0.99
C ILE A 71 -4.29 9.70 0.25
N VAL A 72 -2.99 9.51 0.01
CA VAL A 72 -2.47 8.29 -0.63
C VAL A 72 -2.53 7.15 0.39
N VAL A 73 -3.19 6.04 0.04
CA VAL A 73 -3.33 4.88 0.93
C VAL A 73 -2.70 3.63 0.33
N TRP A 74 -2.15 2.73 1.17
CA TRP A 74 -1.49 1.50 0.73
C TRP A 74 -2.43 0.57 -0.04
N GLU A 75 -3.72 0.59 0.28
CA GLU A 75 -4.76 -0.25 -0.29
C GLU A 75 -5.03 0.06 -1.77
N GLU A 76 -4.61 1.23 -2.26
CA GLU A 76 -4.61 1.60 -3.68
C GLU A 76 -3.42 0.97 -4.45
N TYR A 77 -2.42 0.47 -3.73
CA TYR A 77 -1.20 -0.11 -4.29
C TYR A 77 -1.23 -1.62 -4.18
N GLN A 78 -0.57 -2.27 -5.14
CA GLN A 78 -0.21 -3.67 -4.99
C GLN A 78 1.20 -3.72 -4.40
N VAL A 79 1.37 -4.48 -3.33
CA VAL A 79 2.67 -4.69 -2.68
C VAL A 79 3.37 -5.86 -3.34
N LEU A 80 4.69 -5.85 -3.44
CA LEU A 80 5.48 -7.00 -3.85
C LEU A 80 5.30 -8.13 -2.83
N TRP A 81 4.97 -9.33 -3.29
CA TRP A 81 4.90 -10.55 -2.51
C TRP A 81 5.95 -11.53 -3.02
N ILE A 82 6.75 -12.05 -2.10
CA ILE A 82 7.71 -13.13 -2.34
C ILE A 82 7.03 -14.43 -1.93
N ILE A 83 6.89 -15.34 -2.88
CA ILE A 83 6.26 -16.64 -2.70
C ILE A 83 7.34 -17.69 -2.78
N ARG A 84 7.49 -18.48 -1.72
CA ARG A 84 8.45 -19.57 -1.64
C ARG A 84 7.70 -20.89 -1.62
N ALA A 85 8.00 -21.77 -2.55
CA ALA A 85 7.61 -23.18 -2.52
C ALA A 85 8.81 -24.01 -2.10
N SER A 86 8.63 -24.93 -1.15
CA SER A 86 9.73 -25.71 -0.55
C SER A 86 9.31 -27.17 -0.29
N ALA A 87 10.28 -28.08 -0.40
CA ALA A 87 10.15 -29.45 0.08
C ALA A 87 10.51 -29.48 1.57
N ASN A 88 9.70 -30.15 2.40
CA ASN A 88 9.87 -30.16 3.86
C ASN A 88 11.13 -30.89 4.37
N THR A 89 11.99 -31.34 3.46
CA THR A 89 13.13 -32.22 3.74
C THR A 89 14.41 -31.40 3.77
N HIS A 90 14.98 -31.29 4.97
CA HIS A 90 16.26 -30.66 5.30
C HIS A 90 17.48 -31.15 4.49
N GLU A 91 17.31 -32.14 3.60
CA GLU A 91 18.39 -32.81 2.89
C GLU A 91 18.60 -32.29 1.46
N GLU A 92 17.59 -31.64 0.85
CA GLU A 92 17.73 -30.96 -0.44
C GLU A 92 16.96 -29.61 -0.42
N LEU A 93 17.70 -28.50 -0.42
CA LEU A 93 17.16 -27.13 -0.49
C LEU A 93 16.64 -26.83 -1.90
N THR A 94 15.63 -27.55 -2.37
CA THR A 94 14.93 -27.22 -3.62
C THR A 94 13.85 -26.18 -3.31
N ASP A 95 14.28 -24.93 -3.12
CA ASP A 95 13.35 -23.81 -3.00
C ASP A 95 13.09 -23.21 -4.38
N ALA A 96 11.82 -22.99 -4.68
CA ALA A 96 11.40 -22.21 -5.82
C ALA A 96 10.77 -20.89 -5.36
N TYR A 97 11.08 -19.80 -6.05
CA TYR A 97 10.61 -18.46 -5.72
C TYR A 97 9.78 -17.88 -6.86
N ASN A 98 8.70 -17.18 -6.52
CA ASN A 98 7.92 -16.37 -7.45
C ASN A 98 7.61 -15.01 -6.83
N PHE A 99 7.56 -13.98 -7.68
CA PHE A 99 7.35 -12.59 -7.28
C PHE A 99 6.09 -12.07 -7.95
N VAL A 100 5.13 -11.62 -7.16
CA VAL A 100 3.87 -11.06 -7.67
C VAL A 100 3.55 -9.78 -6.93
N TYR A 101 2.88 -8.84 -7.59
CA TYR A 101 2.28 -7.71 -6.90
C TYR A 101 0.85 -8.04 -6.54
N ALA A 102 0.49 -7.92 -5.26
CA ALA A 102 -0.84 -8.24 -4.78
C ALA A 102 -1.27 -7.32 -3.64
N ARG A 103 -2.60 -7.17 -3.51
CA ARG A 103 -3.23 -6.34 -2.47
C ARG A 103 -3.17 -6.99 -1.09
N ASN A 104 -3.19 -8.31 -1.04
CA ASN A 104 -3.18 -9.12 0.16
C ASN A 104 -2.69 -10.55 -0.17
N GLN A 105 -2.58 -11.40 0.85
CA GLN A 105 -2.09 -12.77 0.72
C GLN A 105 -3.01 -13.65 -0.16
N GLU A 106 -4.32 -13.45 -0.08
CA GLU A 106 -5.29 -14.21 -0.88
C GLU A 106 -5.11 -13.93 -2.38
N HIS A 107 -5.02 -12.66 -2.75
CA HIS A 107 -4.73 -12.25 -4.12
C HIS A 107 -3.36 -12.76 -4.59
N ALA A 108 -2.33 -12.76 -3.73
CA ALA A 108 -1.03 -13.32 -4.06
C ALA A 108 -1.10 -14.84 -4.34
N ARG A 109 -1.90 -15.58 -3.55
CA ARG A 109 -2.17 -17.01 -3.77
C ARG A 109 -2.85 -17.26 -5.10
N ASP A 110 -3.86 -16.47 -5.45
CA ASP A 110 -4.58 -16.61 -6.71
C ASP A 110 -3.67 -16.37 -7.92
N LEU A 111 -2.84 -15.34 -7.86
CA LEU A 111 -1.86 -15.02 -8.92
C LEU A 111 -0.82 -16.13 -9.09
N ALA A 112 -0.40 -16.76 -7.99
CA ALA A 112 0.61 -17.82 -8.02
C ALA A 112 0.06 -19.22 -8.29
N ARG A 113 -1.26 -19.41 -8.30
CA ARG A 113 -1.89 -20.74 -8.38
C ARG A 113 -1.33 -21.60 -9.51
N LYS A 114 -1.29 -21.07 -10.74
CA LYS A 114 -0.79 -21.82 -11.92
C LYS A 114 0.69 -22.21 -11.79
N TRP A 115 1.49 -21.35 -11.16
CA TRP A 115 2.90 -21.63 -10.92
C TRP A 115 3.07 -22.70 -9.84
N LEU A 116 2.28 -22.66 -8.77
CA LEU A 116 2.28 -23.67 -7.72
C LEU A 116 1.78 -25.04 -8.21
N GLU A 117 0.81 -25.08 -9.13
CA GLU A 117 0.34 -26.31 -9.77
C GLU A 117 1.46 -27.04 -10.53
N GLN A 118 2.43 -26.30 -11.09
CA GLN A 118 3.60 -26.87 -11.77
C GLN A 118 4.65 -27.40 -10.78
N LEU A 119 4.55 -27.01 -9.50
CA LEU A 119 5.49 -27.35 -8.43
C LEU A 119 4.84 -28.29 -7.41
N ALA A 120 4.04 -29.26 -7.86
CA ALA A 120 3.37 -30.22 -6.98
C ALA A 120 4.32 -31.02 -6.06
N HIS A 121 5.62 -31.07 -6.39
CA HIS A 121 6.67 -31.69 -5.57
C HIS A 121 7.12 -30.82 -4.38
N LEU A 122 6.70 -29.55 -4.29
CA LEU A 122 7.06 -28.59 -3.24
C LEU A 122 5.80 -28.18 -2.45
N PRO A 123 5.31 -29.00 -1.50
CA PRO A 123 3.99 -28.80 -0.89
C PRO A 123 3.89 -27.64 0.10
N HIS A 124 5.03 -27.06 0.54
CA HIS A 124 5.02 -25.98 1.53
C HIS A 124 5.16 -24.63 0.85
N HIS A 125 4.13 -23.80 0.97
CA HIS A 125 4.07 -22.47 0.36
C HIS A 125 4.08 -21.38 1.43
N TYR A 126 5.02 -20.45 1.32
CA TYR A 126 5.14 -19.28 2.17
C TYR A 126 4.92 -18.02 1.36
N TYR A 127 4.21 -17.05 1.93
CA TYR A 127 3.86 -15.79 1.28
C TYR A 127 4.34 -14.64 2.17
N THR A 128 5.30 -13.86 1.69
CA THR A 128 5.92 -12.78 2.46
C THR A 128 5.74 -11.45 1.73
N PRO A 129 5.06 -10.45 2.32
CA PRO A 129 4.98 -9.12 1.73
C PRO A 129 6.36 -8.44 1.85
N CYS A 130 6.79 -7.77 0.78
CA CYS A 130 8.08 -7.09 0.65
C CYS A 130 7.86 -5.60 0.29
N PRO A 131 7.31 -4.80 1.23
CA PRO A 131 7.02 -3.38 1.02
C PRO A 131 8.25 -2.54 0.68
N GLU A 132 9.41 -2.89 1.21
CA GLU A 132 10.65 -2.15 0.95
C GLU A 132 11.25 -2.45 -0.44
N GLY A 133 10.68 -3.40 -1.19
CA GLY A 133 11.22 -3.89 -2.45
C GLY A 133 12.40 -4.84 -2.27
N LEU A 134 12.94 -5.32 -3.38
CA LEU A 134 14.00 -6.31 -3.40
C LEU A 134 15.18 -5.84 -4.27
N HIS A 135 16.39 -6.04 -3.76
CA HIS A 135 17.62 -5.77 -4.49
C HIS A 135 18.34 -7.09 -4.78
N ILE A 136 18.53 -7.42 -6.06
CA ILE A 136 19.28 -8.60 -6.51
C ILE A 136 20.42 -8.11 -7.41
N GLY A 137 21.62 -8.00 -6.85
CA GLY A 137 22.77 -7.45 -7.56
C GLY A 137 22.51 -6.01 -8.00
N CYS A 138 22.47 -5.77 -9.32
CA CYS A 138 22.16 -4.47 -9.91
C CYS A 138 20.67 -4.24 -10.23
N ILE A 139 19.82 -5.24 -10.00
CA ILE A 139 18.37 -5.16 -10.26
C ILE A 139 17.68 -4.71 -8.99
N SER A 140 16.88 -3.64 -9.10
CA SER A 140 15.97 -3.17 -8.04
C SER A 140 14.53 -3.43 -8.46
N ILE A 141 13.81 -4.21 -7.65
CA ILE A 141 12.39 -4.50 -7.82
C ILE A 141 11.65 -3.63 -6.80
N PRO A 142 10.77 -2.71 -7.25
CA PRO A 142 10.07 -1.83 -6.32
C PRO A 142 9.15 -2.64 -5.39
N GLY A 143 8.97 -2.18 -4.15
CA GLY A 143 8.07 -2.86 -3.21
C GLY A 143 6.59 -2.61 -3.50
N TYR A 144 6.28 -1.64 -4.37
CA TYR A 144 4.92 -1.23 -4.68
C TYR A 144 4.77 -0.89 -6.15
N ILE A 145 3.62 -1.22 -6.70
CA ILE A 145 3.14 -0.66 -7.96
C ILE A 145 1.75 -0.08 -7.73
N GLN A 146 1.43 1.00 -8.43
CA GLN A 146 0.05 1.47 -8.49
C GLN A 146 -0.80 0.36 -9.12
N SER A 147 -2.01 0.15 -8.61
CA SER A 147 -3.01 -0.67 -9.28
C SER A 147 -3.37 -0.02 -10.62
N GLN A 148 -2.54 -0.19 -11.66
CA GLN A 148 -2.84 0.28 -13.00
C GLN A 148 -3.99 -0.56 -13.60
N ALA A 149 -5.22 -0.10 -13.38
CA ALA A 149 -6.13 0.10 -14.50
C ALA A 149 -5.70 1.39 -15.25
N TYR A 150 -4.48 1.39 -15.76
CA TYR A 150 -4.00 2.33 -16.77
C TYR A 150 -3.15 1.50 -17.72
N CYS A 151 -3.84 0.80 -18.63
CA CYS A 151 -3.30 0.59 -19.96
C CYS A 151 -3.00 2.00 -20.49
N VAL A 152 -1.74 2.41 -20.40
CA VAL A 152 -1.22 3.36 -21.36
C VAL A 152 -1.19 2.58 -22.66
N SER A 153 -2.22 2.77 -23.49
CA SER A 153 -2.08 2.51 -24.91
C SER A 153 -1.01 3.49 -25.39
N VAL A 154 0.23 3.00 -25.47
CA VAL A 154 1.24 3.62 -26.31
C VAL A 154 0.98 3.05 -27.70
N GLU A 155 0.29 3.86 -28.50
CA GLU A 155 0.41 4.08 -29.96
C GLU A 155 -0.89 4.64 -30.53
#